data_AF-A0ABD3FFI5-F1
#
_entry.id   AF-A0ABD3FFI5-F1
#
_cell.length_a   1.000
_cell.length_b   1.000
_cell.length_c   1.000
_cell.angle_alpha   90.00
_cell.angle_beta   90.00
_cell.angle_gamma   90.00
#
_symmetry.space_group_name_H-M   'P 1'
#
loop_
_entity.id
_entity.type
_entity.pdbx_description
1 polymer ?
#
loop_
_entity_poly.entity_id
_entity_poly.type
_entity_poly.pdbx_seq_one_letter_code
_entity_poly.pdbx_strand_id
1 'polypeptide(L)'
;MKFRAFVAVLLSLTSWATAIPSWNNLAITAPQYGRYLHRTSSEEPFFWQADTEWELVHKLNKTSIDFYLRTRAEQGYNEVQTVVIAEKNGTTRPNFYGDLPFDNADTTQPNDNYFPLVD
;
A
#
# COMPACT_ATOMS: atom_id res chain seq x y z
N MET A 1 17.28 -4.39 68.53
CA MET A 1 16.50 -3.85 67.40
C MET A 1 17.44 -3.20 66.39
N LYS A 2 17.69 -3.85 65.24
CA LYS A 2 18.33 -3.24 64.08
C LYS A 2 17.55 -3.70 62.84
N PHE A 3 16.67 -2.85 62.32
CA PHE A 3 15.98 -3.09 61.05
C PHE A 3 16.92 -2.69 59.91
N ARG A 4 17.21 -3.62 59.00
CA ARG A 4 17.86 -3.32 57.72
C ARG A 4 16.80 -3.45 56.64
N ALA A 5 16.41 -2.32 56.06
CA ALA A 5 15.52 -2.27 54.90
C ALA A 5 16.28 -2.77 53.66
N PHE A 6 15.75 -3.79 53.00
CA PHE A 6 16.16 -4.18 51.66
C PHE A 6 15.27 -3.43 50.67
N VAL A 7 15.85 -2.52 49.88
CA VAL A 7 15.19 -1.92 48.72
C VAL A 7 15.53 -2.78 47.52
N ALA A 8 14.56 -3.50 46.98
CA ALA A 8 14.69 -4.19 45.70
C ALA A 8 14.32 -3.20 44.58
N VAL A 9 15.30 -2.84 43.75
CA VAL A 9 15.07 -2.07 42.53
C VAL A 9 14.71 -3.06 41.42
N LEU A 10 13.44 -3.07 41.00
CA LEU A 10 13.02 -3.77 39.79
C LEU A 10 13.39 -2.92 38.57
N LEU A 11 14.39 -3.36 37.81
CA LEU A 11 14.65 -2.86 36.46
C LEU A 11 13.62 -3.46 35.51
N SER A 12 12.61 -2.67 35.14
CA SER A 12 11.70 -3.00 34.05
C SER A 12 12.43 -2.93 32.71
N LEU A 13 12.71 -4.06 32.09
CA LEU A 13 13.09 -4.14 30.69
C LEU A 13 11.88 -3.75 29.83
N THR A 14 11.81 -2.49 29.41
CA THR A 14 10.85 -2.07 28.38
C THR A 14 11.35 -2.63 27.05
N SER A 15 10.75 -3.73 26.60
CA SER A 15 10.99 -4.27 25.26
C SER A 15 10.45 -3.29 24.23
N TRP A 16 11.32 -2.68 23.43
CA TRP A 16 10.90 -1.92 22.26
C TRP A 16 10.49 -2.94 21.20
N ALA A 17 9.19 -3.24 21.13
CA ALA A 17 8.64 -3.96 20.00
C ALA A 17 8.73 -3.03 18.77
N THR A 18 9.72 -3.26 17.92
CA THR A 18 9.73 -2.66 16.58
C THR A 18 8.53 -3.23 15.84
N ALA A 19 7.52 -2.40 15.55
CA ALA A 19 6.39 -2.81 14.74
C ALA A 19 6.93 -3.31 13.39
N ILE A 20 6.77 -4.60 13.11
CA ILE A 20 7.05 -5.15 11.79
C ILE A 20 6.17 -4.38 10.80
N PRO A 21 6.69 -3.90 9.66
CA PRO A 21 5.88 -3.17 8.68
C PRO A 21 4.64 -3.98 8.33
N SER A 22 3.47 -3.33 8.33
CA SER A 22 2.15 -3.96 8.09
C SER A 22 2.09 -4.77 6.77
N TRP A 23 2.98 -4.44 5.83
CA TRP A 23 3.13 -5.06 4.52
C TRP A 23 3.55 -6.53 4.56
N ASN A 24 4.21 -6.99 5.62
CA ASN A 24 4.71 -8.38 5.67
C ASN A 24 3.57 -9.42 5.60
N ASN A 25 2.39 -9.05 6.12
CA ASN A 25 1.18 -9.87 6.03
C ASN A 25 0.45 -9.75 4.69
N LEU A 26 0.81 -8.76 3.86
CA LEU A 26 0.20 -8.52 2.56
C LEU A 26 1.03 -9.12 1.42
N ALA A 27 2.35 -9.29 1.59
CA ALA A 27 3.25 -9.81 0.57
C ALA A 27 2.83 -11.20 0.06
N ILE A 28 2.82 -11.36 -1.27
CA ILE A 28 2.55 -12.64 -1.96
C ILE A 28 3.83 -13.16 -2.61
N THR A 29 3.96 -14.49 -2.73
CA THR A 29 5.13 -15.15 -3.32
C THR A 29 4.74 -16.35 -4.20
N ALA A 30 5.66 -16.76 -5.07
CA ALA A 30 5.58 -17.96 -5.89
C ALA A 30 6.84 -18.83 -5.70
N PRO A 31 6.72 -20.16 -5.55
CA PRO A 31 7.88 -21.05 -5.53
C PRO A 31 8.64 -21.04 -6.88
N GLN A 32 9.94 -21.33 -6.86
CA GLN A 32 10.81 -21.37 -8.06
C GLN A 32 10.24 -22.19 -9.23
N TYR A 33 9.53 -23.28 -8.91
CA TYR A 33 8.84 -24.14 -9.87
C TYR A 33 7.35 -24.30 -9.55
N GLY A 34 6.78 -23.35 -8.81
CA GLY A 34 5.39 -23.35 -8.37
C GLY A 34 4.43 -22.80 -9.43
N ARG A 35 3.15 -23.17 -9.30
CA ARG A 35 2.08 -22.73 -10.21
C ARG A 35 1.10 -21.75 -9.57
N TYR A 36 1.19 -21.55 -8.25
CA TYR A 36 0.20 -20.83 -7.46
C TYR A 36 0.89 -19.85 -6.51
N LEU A 37 0.13 -18.82 -6.11
CA LEU A 37 0.57 -17.77 -5.22
C LEU A 37 0.16 -18.08 -3.79
N HIS A 38 0.99 -17.62 -2.84
CA HIS A 38 0.77 -17.79 -1.42
C HIS A 38 1.09 -16.51 -0.67
N ARG A 39 0.44 -16.28 0.47
CA ARG A 39 0.86 -15.26 1.43
C ARG A 39 2.24 -15.62 1.98
N THR A 40 3.16 -14.66 1.98
CA THR A 40 4.55 -14.91 2.41
C THR A 40 4.62 -15.25 3.91
N SER A 41 3.78 -14.63 4.73
CA SER A 41 3.81 -14.83 6.19
C SER A 41 3.05 -16.05 6.68
N SER A 42 1.91 -16.40 6.06
CA SER A 42 1.03 -17.48 6.50
C SER A 42 1.09 -18.74 5.63
N GLU A 43 1.72 -18.69 4.46
CA GLU A 43 1.73 -19.74 3.44
C GLU A 43 0.34 -20.11 2.88
N GLU A 44 -0.72 -19.41 3.29
CA GLU A 44 -2.07 -19.64 2.78
C GLU A 44 -2.15 -19.33 1.28
N PRO A 45 -2.90 -20.13 0.49
CA PRO A 45 -3.09 -19.86 -0.93
C PRO A 45 -3.68 -18.46 -1.16
N PHE A 46 -3.11 -17.74 -2.12
CA PHE A 46 -3.62 -16.46 -2.58
C PHE A 46 -4.25 -16.64 -3.96
N PHE A 47 -5.58 -16.68 -4.00
CA PHE A 47 -6.32 -16.69 -5.26
C PHE A 47 -6.40 -15.26 -5.81
N TRP A 48 -5.69 -14.97 -6.90
CA TRP A 48 -5.69 -13.64 -7.53
C TRP A 48 -7.00 -13.41 -8.30
N GLN A 49 -7.92 -12.65 -7.70
CA GLN A 49 -9.16 -12.21 -8.32
C GLN A 49 -9.08 -10.69 -8.55
N ALA A 50 -8.59 -10.30 -9.73
CA ALA A 50 -8.34 -8.90 -10.07
C ALA A 50 -9.43 -8.26 -10.92
N ASP A 51 -9.63 -6.97 -10.69
CA ASP A 51 -10.26 -6.05 -11.64
C ASP A 51 -9.20 -5.18 -12.34
N THR A 52 -9.59 -4.54 -13.43
CA THR A 52 -8.71 -3.65 -14.21
C THR A 52 -9.30 -2.24 -14.29
N GLU A 53 -8.64 -1.28 -13.64
CA GLU A 53 -9.02 0.13 -13.66
C GLU A 53 -7.79 0.98 -14.00
N TRP A 54 -7.45 1.01 -15.29
CA TRP A 54 -6.20 1.58 -15.76
C TRP A 54 -6.01 3.04 -15.37
N GLU A 55 -7.04 3.87 -15.51
CA GLU A 55 -6.91 5.30 -15.28
C GLU A 55 -7.40 5.76 -13.90
N LEU A 56 -7.39 4.87 -12.89
CA LEU A 56 -7.88 5.13 -11.53
C LEU A 56 -7.37 6.48 -10.98
N VAL A 57 -6.06 6.67 -10.99
CA VAL A 57 -5.38 7.87 -10.46
C VAL A 57 -5.54 9.09 -11.39
N HIS A 58 -5.73 8.86 -12.69
CA HIS A 58 -5.73 9.91 -13.69
C HIS A 58 -7.13 10.52 -13.92
N LYS A 59 -8.22 9.74 -13.81
CA LYS A 59 -9.58 10.22 -14.10
C LYS A 59 -10.43 10.46 -12.87
N LEU A 60 -10.23 9.70 -11.81
CA LEU A 60 -11.12 9.73 -10.65
C LEU A 60 -10.60 10.67 -9.58
N ASN A 61 -11.53 11.21 -8.80
CA ASN A 61 -11.24 11.86 -7.53
C ASN A 61 -11.29 10.83 -6.39
N LYS A 62 -10.82 11.22 -5.20
CA LYS A 62 -10.76 10.33 -4.05
C LYS A 62 -12.10 9.67 -3.70
N THR A 63 -13.21 10.42 -3.72
CA THR A 63 -14.54 9.88 -3.39
C THR A 63 -14.98 8.79 -4.38
N SER A 64 -14.72 8.99 -5.67
CA SER A 64 -15.01 8.00 -6.71
C SER A 64 -14.10 6.77 -6.59
N ILE A 65 -12.82 6.95 -6.25
CA ILE A 65 -11.89 5.84 -5.98
C ILE A 65 -12.37 5.02 -4.76
N ASP A 66 -12.70 5.68 -3.64
CA ASP A 66 -13.21 5.03 -2.43
C ASP A 66 -14.49 4.22 -2.73
N PHE A 67 -15.40 4.79 -3.53
CA PHE A 67 -16.61 4.09 -3.96
C PHE A 67 -16.30 2.86 -4.83
N TYR A 68 -15.43 3.00 -5.83
CA TYR A 68 -15.01 1.92 -6.71
C TYR A 68 -14.36 0.78 -5.91
N LEU A 69 -13.36 1.08 -5.07
CA LEU A 69 -12.63 0.09 -4.28
C LEU A 69 -13.55 -0.66 -3.30
N ARG A 70 -14.47 0.04 -2.62
CA ARG A 70 -15.48 -0.61 -1.76
C ARG A 70 -16.37 -1.55 -2.55
N THR A 71 -16.84 -1.10 -3.72
CA THR A 71 -17.69 -1.92 -4.59
C THR A 71 -16.96 -3.19 -5.05
N ARG A 72 -15.66 -3.10 -5.37
CA ARG A 72 -14.85 -4.26 -5.77
C ARG A 72 -14.60 -5.22 -4.62
N ALA A 73 -14.35 -4.70 -3.41
CA ALA A 73 -14.25 -5.51 -2.22
C ALA A 73 -15.58 -6.26 -1.93
N GLU A 74 -16.73 -5.60 -2.04
CA GLU A 74 -18.06 -6.22 -1.88
C GLU A 74 -18.34 -7.32 -2.93
N GLN A 75 -17.72 -7.22 -4.10
CA GLN A 75 -17.81 -8.21 -5.19
C GLN A 75 -16.78 -9.35 -5.06
N GLY A 76 -15.91 -9.33 -4.05
CA GLY A 76 -14.91 -10.36 -3.80
C GLY A 76 -13.60 -10.23 -4.59
N TYR A 77 -13.38 -9.09 -5.27
CA TYR A 77 -12.05 -8.79 -5.83
C TYR A 77 -11.06 -8.51 -4.70
N ASN A 78 -9.83 -8.98 -4.86
CA ASN A 78 -8.76 -8.80 -3.88
C ASN A 78 -7.50 -8.14 -4.46
N GLU A 79 -7.57 -7.72 -5.72
CA GLU A 79 -6.52 -6.99 -6.42
C GLU A 79 -7.16 -6.03 -7.45
N VAL A 80 -6.53 -4.87 -7.67
CA VAL A 80 -6.90 -3.93 -8.74
C VAL A 80 -5.65 -3.55 -9.50
N GLN A 81 -5.66 -3.78 -10.81
CA GLN A 81 -4.58 -3.35 -11.69
C GLN A 81 -4.87 -1.92 -12.18
N THR A 82 -3.89 -1.04 -12.01
CA THR A 82 -3.94 0.35 -12.47
C THR A 82 -2.57 0.81 -12.98
N VAL A 83 -2.52 1.95 -13.67
CA VAL A 83 -1.25 2.61 -13.99
C VAL A 83 -1.10 3.89 -13.16
N VAL A 84 0.07 4.05 -12.55
CA VAL A 84 0.42 5.29 -11.82
C VAL A 84 0.45 6.47 -12.78
N ILE A 85 0.90 6.26 -14.02
CA ILE A 85 0.92 7.27 -15.08
C ILE A 85 0.10 6.75 -16.24
N ALA A 86 -0.94 7.48 -16.64
CA ALA A 86 -1.83 7.04 -17.71
C ALA A 86 -1.09 6.89 -19.06
N GLU A 87 -1.31 5.76 -19.73
CA GLU A 87 -0.74 5.49 -21.06
C GLU A 87 -1.10 6.61 -22.05
N LYS A 88 -2.37 7.05 -22.02
CA LYS A 88 -2.88 8.08 -22.92
C LYS A 88 -2.79 9.45 -22.27
N ASN A 89 -1.85 10.26 -22.75
CA ASN A 89 -1.65 11.65 -22.33
C ASN A 89 -1.33 11.82 -20.83
N GLY A 90 -0.81 10.80 -20.14
CA GLY A 90 -0.56 10.87 -18.69
C GLY A 90 0.46 11.94 -18.27
N THR A 91 1.29 12.43 -19.18
CA THR A 91 2.27 13.50 -18.94
C THR A 91 1.86 14.86 -19.51
N THR A 92 0.73 14.94 -20.21
CA THR A 92 0.28 16.17 -20.88
C THR A 92 -1.14 16.58 -20.52
N ARG A 93 -1.93 15.65 -19.96
CA ARG A 93 -3.25 15.91 -19.40
C ARG A 93 -3.17 15.72 -17.88
N PRO A 94 -3.67 16.68 -17.08
CA PRO A 94 -3.66 16.54 -15.63
C PRO A 94 -4.66 15.48 -15.14
N ASN A 95 -4.47 15.03 -13.90
CA ASN A 95 -5.45 14.26 -13.16
C ASN A 95 -6.72 15.10 -12.88
N PHE A 96 -7.67 14.52 -12.14
CA PHE A 96 -8.90 15.22 -11.74
C PHE A 96 -8.64 16.54 -10.99
N TYR A 97 -7.55 16.65 -10.25
CA TYR A 97 -7.19 17.81 -9.42
C TYR A 97 -6.39 18.88 -10.15
N GLY A 98 -5.99 18.65 -11.40
CA GLY A 98 -5.21 19.61 -12.19
C GLY A 98 -3.70 19.33 -12.20
N ASP A 99 -3.26 18.23 -11.60
CA ASP A 99 -1.83 17.91 -11.45
C ASP A 99 -1.34 16.94 -12.53
N LEU A 100 -0.15 17.23 -13.08
CA LEU A 100 0.63 16.30 -13.89
C LEU A 100 1.58 15.49 -12.98
N PRO A 101 1.98 14.26 -13.36
CA PRO A 101 2.89 13.44 -12.56
C PRO A 101 4.32 14.00 -12.50
N PHE A 102 4.70 14.82 -13.48
CA PHE A 102 6.04 15.38 -13.62
C PHE A 102 5.99 16.85 -13.99
N ASP A 103 6.93 17.63 -13.47
CA ASP A 103 7.10 19.03 -13.84
C ASP A 103 7.73 19.15 -15.23
N ASN A 104 7.12 19.96 -16.11
CA ASN A 104 7.59 20.17 -17.49
C ASN A 104 7.82 18.87 -18.30
N ALA A 105 7.12 17.79 -17.95
CA ALA A 105 7.32 16.45 -18.51
C ALA A 105 8.74 15.85 -18.29
N ASP A 106 9.51 16.38 -17.34
CA ASP A 106 10.80 15.83 -16.93
C ASP A 106 10.61 14.72 -15.89
N THR A 107 10.85 13.47 -16.29
CA THR A 107 10.68 12.29 -15.42
C THR A 107 11.61 12.25 -14.21
N THR A 108 12.62 13.13 -14.17
CA THR A 108 13.49 13.30 -13.00
C THR A 108 12.93 14.27 -11.95
N GLN A 109 11.80 14.92 -12.25
CA GLN A 109 11.13 15.92 -11.41
C GLN A 109 9.68 15.49 -11.14
N PRO A 110 9.44 14.53 -10.22
CA PRO A 110 8.08 14.16 -9.82
C PRO A 110 7.38 15.34 -9.14
N ASN A 111 6.09 15.52 -9.45
CA ASN A 111 5.26 16.54 -8.81
C ASN A 111 4.64 16.02 -7.51
N ASP A 112 5.05 16.57 -6.38
CA ASP A 112 4.58 16.17 -5.04
C ASP A 112 3.07 16.38 -4.81
N ASN A 113 2.38 17.14 -5.65
CA ASN A 113 0.92 17.28 -5.57
C ASN A 113 0.16 16.12 -6.24
N TYR A 114 0.80 15.36 -7.14
CA TYR A 114 0.16 14.26 -7.88
C TYR A 114 0.10 12.96 -7.07
N PHE A 115 1.22 12.58 -6.46
CA PHE A 115 1.41 11.29 -5.79
C PHE A 115 0.59 11.08 -4.50
N PRO A 116 0.11 12.10 -3.77
CA PRO A 116 -0.79 11.90 -2.63
C PRO A 116 -2.12 11.21 -2.97
N LEU A 117 -2.52 11.15 -4.25
CA LEU A 117 -3.68 10.35 -4.68
C LEU A 117 -3.31 8.87 -4.95
N VAL A 118 -2.02 8.59 -5.16
CA VAL A 118 -1.48 7.25 -5.38
C VAL A 118 -1.22 6.54 -4.05
N ASP A 119 -0.74 7.27 -3.04
CA ASP A 119 -0.45 6.79 -1.69
C ASP A 119 -1.69 6.33 -0.90
#